data_AF-A0A945CKL9-F1
#
_entry.id   AF-A0A945CKL9-F1
#
_cell.length_a   1.000
_cell.length_b   1.000
_cell.length_c   1.000
_cell.angle_alpha   90.00
_cell.angle_beta   90.00
_cell.angle_gamma   90.00
#
_symmetry.space_group_name_H-M   'P 1'
#
loop_
_entity.id
_entity.type
_entity.pdbx_description
1 polymer ?
#
loop_
_entity_poly.entity_id
_entity_poly.type
_entity_poly.pdbx_seq_one_letter_code
_entity_poly.pdbx_strand_id
1 'polypeptide(L)'
;MRRPHPYLYISCFANDFIFAYAFYTVLFSLRGLSTMEISALLAFWALSLAIFEVPTGALADYLGRKRVVAISPLVKSLCFVTWYFARGDALLYGLGFLFWGLAEALQSGSWEALVYDSLKARGEQDTYEKINAAGC
;
A
#
# COMPACT_ATOMS: atom_id res chain seq x y z
N MET A 1 -18.00 19.54 9.68
CA MET A 1 -18.01 18.19 9.03
C MET A 1 -17.75 18.34 7.53
N ARG A 2 -16.60 17.93 7.00
CA ARG A 2 -16.48 17.61 5.57
C ARG A 2 -16.50 16.10 5.45
N ARG A 3 -17.58 15.53 4.92
CA ARG A 3 -17.64 14.08 4.61
C ARG A 3 -16.39 13.72 3.79
N PRO A 4 -15.72 12.58 4.06
CA PRO A 4 -14.70 12.08 3.15
C PRO A 4 -15.34 11.95 1.77
N HIS A 5 -14.68 12.51 0.76
CA HIS A 5 -15.22 12.48 -0.59
C HIS A 5 -15.27 11.03 -1.10
N PRO A 6 -16.27 10.67 -1.91
CA PRO A 6 -16.49 9.30 -2.39
C PRO A 6 -15.27 8.68 -3.10
N TYR A 7 -14.42 9.51 -3.72
CA TYR A 7 -13.23 9.03 -4.42
C TYR A 7 -12.19 8.36 -3.49
N LEU A 8 -12.17 8.66 -2.18
CA LEU A 8 -11.26 8.02 -1.22
C LEU A 8 -11.64 6.55 -1.00
N TYR A 9 -12.94 6.27 -0.89
CA TYR A 9 -13.44 4.89 -0.75
C TYR A 9 -13.17 4.07 -2.00
N ILE A 10 -13.36 4.67 -3.18
CA ILE A 10 -13.03 4.02 -4.46
C ILE A 10 -11.54 3.71 -4.54
N SER A 11 -10.68 4.62 -4.08
CA SER A 11 -9.22 4.42 -4.09
C SER A 11 -8.80 3.28 -3.15
N CYS A 12 -9.40 3.18 -1.96
CA CYS A 12 -9.18 2.06 -1.05
C CYS A 12 -9.63 0.73 -1.65
N PHE A 13 -10.86 0.71 -2.16
CA PHE A 13 -11.39 -0.47 -2.84
C PHE A 13 -10.50 -0.90 -4.01
N ALA A 14 -10.04 0.03 -4.86
CA ALA A 14 -9.18 -0.29 -5.99
C ALA A 14 -7.80 -0.82 -5.56
N ASN A 15 -7.28 -0.39 -4.41
CA ASN A 15 -6.01 -0.86 -3.88
C ASN A 15 -6.10 -2.29 -3.32
N ASP A 16 -7.22 -2.64 -2.71
CA ASP A 16 -7.42 -3.92 -2.00
C ASP A 16 -8.09 -4.98 -2.88
N PHE A 17 -8.90 -4.55 -3.86
CA PHE A 17 -9.58 -5.41 -4.83
C PHE A 17 -8.64 -5.86 -5.96
N ILE A 18 -7.54 -6.52 -5.59
CA ILE A 18 -6.55 -7.01 -6.52
C ILE A 18 -6.42 -8.52 -6.36
N PHE A 19 -7.00 -9.28 -7.29
CA PHE A 19 -6.88 -10.75 -7.30
C PHE A 19 -5.43 -11.24 -7.36
N ALA A 20 -4.49 -10.37 -7.74
CA ALA A 20 -3.07 -10.71 -7.85
C ALA A 20 -2.50 -11.33 -6.57
N TYR A 21 -2.97 -10.96 -5.37
CA TYR A 21 -2.56 -11.58 -4.10
C TYR A 21 -2.67 -13.11 -4.13
N ALA A 22 -3.70 -13.66 -4.78
CA ALA A 22 -3.91 -15.10 -4.89
C ALA A 22 -3.06 -15.77 -5.98
N PHE A 23 -2.55 -15.01 -6.96
CA PHE A 23 -1.97 -15.56 -8.18
C PHE A 23 -0.49 -15.22 -8.41
N TYR A 24 0.09 -14.22 -7.72
CA TYR A 24 1.46 -13.77 -8.03
C TYR A 24 2.51 -14.85 -7.76
N THR A 25 2.36 -15.63 -6.69
CA THR A 25 3.27 -16.74 -6.36
C THR A 25 3.26 -17.81 -7.44
N VAL A 26 2.06 -18.15 -7.94
CA VAL A 26 1.86 -19.10 -9.05
C VAL A 26 2.46 -18.54 -10.34
N LEU A 27 2.22 -17.26 -10.64
CA LEU A 27 2.77 -16.59 -11.83
C LEU A 27 4.30 -16.67 -11.84
N PHE A 28 4.96 -16.35 -10.72
CA PHE A 28 6.42 -16.36 -10.64
C PHE A 28 7.00 -17.77 -10.71
N SER A 29 6.32 -18.73 -10.07
CA SER A 29 6.69 -20.14 -10.16
C SER A 29 6.60 -20.64 -11.61
N LEU A 30 5.54 -20.28 -12.35
CA LEU A 30 5.40 -20.60 -13.78
C LEU A 30 6.45 -19.90 -14.66
N ARG A 31 7.02 -18.78 -14.20
CA ARG A 31 8.13 -18.06 -14.86
C ARG A 31 9.51 -18.55 -14.44
N GLY A 32 9.58 -19.61 -13.63
CA GLY A 32 10.81 -20.29 -13.26
C GLY A 32 11.50 -19.78 -12.01
N LEU A 33 10.87 -18.87 -11.24
CA LEU A 33 11.43 -18.44 -9.96
C LEU A 33 11.32 -19.56 -8.93
N SER A 34 12.41 -19.78 -8.20
CA SER A 34 12.44 -20.68 -7.06
C SER A 34 11.64 -20.12 -5.88
N THR A 35 11.18 -21.00 -5.00
CA THR A 35 10.50 -20.62 -3.76
C THR A 35 11.35 -19.69 -2.90
N MET A 36 12.69 -19.83 -2.94
CA MET A 36 13.62 -18.99 -2.21
C MET A 36 13.65 -17.56 -2.76
N GLU A 37 13.67 -17.40 -4.09
CA GLU A 37 13.62 -16.08 -4.74
C GLU A 37 12.29 -15.36 -4.48
N ILE A 38 11.17 -16.09 -4.56
CA ILE A 38 9.85 -15.53 -4.25
C ILE A 38 9.80 -15.06 -2.79
N SER A 39 10.34 -15.85 -1.86
CA SER A 39 10.42 -15.49 -0.45
C SER A 39 11.32 -14.27 -0.22
N ALA A 40 12.45 -14.18 -0.91
CA ALA A 40 13.36 -13.04 -0.82
C ALA A 40 12.71 -11.75 -1.34
N LEU A 41 11.96 -11.83 -2.45
CA LEU A 41 11.18 -10.72 -2.99
C LEU A 41 10.08 -10.26 -2.02
N LEU A 42 9.41 -11.18 -1.33
CA LEU A 42 8.42 -10.86 -0.30
C LEU A 42 9.07 -10.16 0.91
N ALA A 43 10.23 -10.64 1.36
CA ALA A 43 11.01 -9.96 2.40
C ALA A 43 11.42 -8.54 1.96
N PHE A 44 11.86 -8.39 0.72
CA PHE A 44 12.22 -7.09 0.15
C PHE A 44 11.02 -6.12 0.09
N TRP A 45 9.84 -6.63 -0.29
CA TRP A 45 8.59 -5.85 -0.24
C TRP A 45 8.27 -5.36 1.18
N ALA A 46 8.33 -6.23 2.18
CA ALA A 46 8.06 -5.85 3.57
C ALA A 46 9.05 -4.79 4.08
N LEU A 47 10.34 -4.93 3.73
CA LEU A 47 11.35 -3.91 4.04
C LEU A 47 11.06 -2.59 3.33
N SER A 48 10.68 -2.64 2.06
CA SER A 48 10.34 -1.45 1.26
C SER A 48 9.17 -0.69 1.87
N LEU A 49 8.11 -1.41 2.26
CA LEU A 49 6.96 -0.86 2.98
C LEU A 49 7.40 -0.11 4.25
N ALA A 50 8.16 -0.78 5.12
CA ALA A 50 8.64 -0.20 6.38
C ALA A 50 9.53 1.03 6.16
N ILE A 51 10.41 1.01 5.16
CA ILE A 51 11.27 2.14 4.81
C ILE A 51 10.44 3.31 4.30
N PHE A 52 9.41 3.05 3.49
CA PHE A 52 8.58 4.10 2.89
C PHE A 52 7.52 4.66 3.83
N GLU A 53 7.19 3.99 4.92
CA GLU A 53 6.18 4.43 5.87
C GLU A 53 6.44 5.85 6.40
N VAL A 54 7.66 6.10 6.89
CA VAL A 54 8.07 7.42 7.41
C VAL A 54 8.04 8.54 6.34
N PRO A 55 8.71 8.40 5.17
CA PRO A 55 8.71 9.45 4.17
C PRO A 55 7.34 9.66 3.52
N THR A 56 6.52 8.62 3.36
CA THR A 56 5.17 8.77 2.82
C THR A 56 4.23 9.45 3.81
N GLY A 57 4.39 9.22 5.11
CA GLY A 57 3.71 9.97 6.16
C GLY A 57 4.03 11.47 6.08
N ALA A 58 5.31 11.83 6.02
CA ALA A 58 5.73 13.22 5.86
C ALA A 58 5.22 13.85 4.54
N LEU A 59 5.23 13.08 3.44
CA LEU A 59 4.70 13.50 2.15
C LEU A 59 3.18 13.77 2.22
N ALA A 60 2.43 12.95 2.96
CA ALA A 60 1.00 13.11 3.19
C ALA A 60 0.68 14.36 4.01
N ASP A 61 1.53 14.71 4.97
CA ASP A 61 1.41 15.94 5.75
C ASP A 61 1.66 17.18 4.89
N TYR A 62 2.61 17.12 3.94
CA TYR A 62 2.94 18.23 3.04
C TYR A 62 1.96 18.41 1.86
N LEU A 63 1.66 17.35 1.10
CA LEU A 63 0.81 17.41 -0.10
C LEU A 63 -0.69 17.33 0.23
N GLY A 64 -1.02 16.89 1.44
CA GLY A 64 -2.36 16.62 1.91
C GLY A 64 -2.76 15.15 1.75
N ARG A 65 -3.10 14.52 2.89
CA ARG A 65 -3.44 13.09 3.02
C ARG A 65 -4.39 12.56 1.95
N LYS A 66 -5.43 13.33 1.59
CA LYS A 66 -6.44 12.92 0.60
C LYS A 66 -5.87 12.72 -0.81
N ARG A 67 -4.87 13.52 -1.21
CA ARG A 67 -4.25 13.40 -2.53
C ARG A 67 -3.33 12.20 -2.57
N VAL A 68 -2.59 11.96 -1.49
CA VAL A 68 -1.70 10.82 -1.35
C VAL A 68 -2.48 9.49 -1.43
N VAL A 69 -3.59 9.36 -0.72
CA VAL A 69 -4.48 8.18 -0.81
C VAL A 69 -5.06 7.99 -2.22
N ALA A 70 -5.35 9.07 -2.95
CA ALA A 70 -5.86 8.96 -4.30
C ALA A 70 -4.80 8.50 -5.32
N ILE A 71 -3.51 8.68 -5.02
CA ILE A 71 -2.38 8.32 -5.89
C ILE A 71 -1.92 6.88 -5.66
N SER A 72 -2.14 6.30 -4.47
CA SER A 72 -1.68 4.94 -4.16
C SER A 72 -2.10 3.87 -5.18
N PRO A 73 -3.33 3.84 -5.75
CA PRO A 73 -3.70 2.79 -6.70
C PRO A 73 -2.95 2.95 -8.03
N LEU A 74 -2.57 4.18 -8.40
CA LEU A 74 -1.76 4.43 -9.60
C LEU A 74 -0.34 3.92 -9.41
N VAL A 75 0.25 4.13 -8.23
CA VAL A 75 1.58 3.59 -7.89
C VAL A 75 1.53 2.07 -7.86
N LYS A 76 0.48 1.47 -7.28
CA LYS A 76 0.30 0.02 -7.29
C LYS A 76 0.09 -0.55 -8.69
N SER A 77 -0.55 0.20 -9.59
CA SER A 77 -0.69 -0.21 -10.99
C SER A 77 0.66 -0.34 -11.70
N LEU A 78 1.66 0.48 -11.33
CA LEU A 78 3.02 0.36 -11.88
C LEU A 78 3.67 -0.98 -11.52
N CYS A 79 3.36 -1.56 -10.35
CA CYS A 79 3.82 -2.91 -9.99
C CYS A 79 3.35 -3.96 -11.00
N PHE A 80 2.07 -3.97 -11.36
CA PHE A 80 1.56 -4.96 -12.33
C PHE A 80 2.10 -4.73 -13.73
N VAL A 81 2.29 -3.46 -14.11
CA VAL A 81 2.93 -3.11 -15.39
C VAL A 81 4.36 -3.63 -15.43
N THR A 82 5.17 -3.43 -14.39
CA THR A 82 6.55 -3.95 -14.37
C THR A 82 6.57 -5.47 -14.38
N TRP A 83 5.70 -6.14 -13.63
CA TRP A 83 5.61 -7.59 -13.59
C TRP A 83 5.17 -8.20 -14.92
N TYR A 84 4.31 -7.52 -15.67
CA TYR A 84 3.91 -7.94 -17.01
C TYR A 84 5.12 -7.98 -17.97
N PHE A 85 5.99 -6.98 -17.90
CA PHE A 85 7.20 -6.89 -18.73
C PHE A 85 8.40 -7.65 -18.18
N ALA A 86 8.38 -8.07 -16.91
CA ALA A 86 9.50 -8.73 -16.25
C ALA A 86 9.97 -10.02 -16.94
N ARG A 87 9.07 -10.78 -17.56
CA ARG A 87 9.40 -11.98 -18.34
C ARG A 87 10.34 -13.00 -17.64
N GLY A 88 10.35 -13.07 -16.32
CA GLY A 88 11.25 -13.94 -15.55
C GLY A 88 12.44 -13.21 -14.91
N ASP A 89 12.63 -11.92 -15.20
CA ASP A 89 13.69 -11.10 -14.60
C ASP A 89 13.35 -10.74 -13.15
N ALA A 90 14.13 -11.30 -12.22
CA ALA A 90 13.99 -11.09 -10.78
C ALA A 90 14.15 -9.61 -10.37
N LEU A 91 14.96 -8.82 -11.06
CA LEU A 91 15.14 -7.40 -10.75
C LEU A 91 13.89 -6.59 -11.08
N LEU A 92 13.23 -6.89 -12.20
CA LEU A 92 11.97 -6.25 -12.57
C LEU A 92 10.82 -6.67 -11.64
N TYR A 93 10.82 -7.91 -11.15
CA TYR A 93 9.90 -8.31 -10.08
C TYR A 93 10.17 -7.54 -8.79
N GLY A 94 11.44 -7.38 -8.39
CA GLY A 94 11.84 -6.56 -7.26
C GLY A 94 11.39 -5.11 -7.38
N LEU A 95 11.54 -4.50 -8.57
CA LEU A 95 11.05 -3.15 -8.82
C LEU A 95 9.52 -3.04 -8.68
N GLY A 96 8.77 -4.04 -9.13
CA GLY A 96 7.32 -4.08 -8.90
C GLY A 96 6.97 -4.19 -7.41
N PHE A 97 7.69 -5.04 -6.66
CA PHE A 97 7.52 -5.13 -5.20
C PHE A 97 7.86 -3.83 -4.47
N LEU A 98 8.84 -3.05 -4.97
CA LEU A 98 9.14 -1.71 -4.47
C LEU A 98 7.94 -0.76 -4.65
N PHE A 99 7.34 -0.73 -5.85
CA PHE A 99 6.15 0.08 -6.12
C PHE A 99 4.96 -0.36 -5.29
N TRP A 100 4.81 -1.66 -5.07
CA TRP A 100 3.76 -2.17 -4.20
C TRP A 100 3.99 -1.68 -2.76
N GLY A 101 5.18 -1.88 -2.17
CA GLY A 101 5.48 -1.43 -0.81
C GLY A 101 5.27 0.08 -0.65
N LEU A 102 5.66 0.88 -1.65
CA LEU A 102 5.41 2.31 -1.67
C LEU A 102 3.90 2.64 -1.71
N ALA A 103 3.13 1.95 -2.56
CA ALA A 103 1.69 2.17 -2.65
C ALA A 103 0.97 1.85 -1.34
N GLU A 104 1.37 0.77 -0.65
CA GLU A 104 0.81 0.41 0.65
C GLU A 104 1.19 1.42 1.74
N ALA A 105 2.45 1.90 1.76
CA ALA A 105 2.86 2.95 2.69
C ALA A 105 2.04 4.24 2.52
N LEU A 106 1.77 4.64 1.27
CA LEU A 106 0.92 5.80 0.96
C LEU A 106 -0.54 5.59 1.45
N GLN A 107 -1.02 4.35 1.43
CA GLN A 107 -2.38 3.97 1.83
C GLN A 107 -2.53 3.90 3.36
N SER A 108 -1.69 3.11 4.04
CA SER A 108 -1.81 2.80 5.47
C SER A 108 -1.57 4.04 6.34
N GLY A 109 -0.43 4.73 6.12
CA GLY A 109 -0.05 5.90 6.92
C GLY A 109 -1.01 7.08 6.77
N SER A 110 -1.66 7.19 5.60
CA SER A 110 -2.65 8.25 5.37
C SER A 110 -4.02 7.91 5.96
N TRP A 111 -4.40 6.63 5.99
CA TRP A 111 -5.67 6.17 6.55
C TRP A 111 -5.69 6.30 8.08
N GLU A 112 -4.66 5.79 8.76
CA GLU A 112 -4.51 5.88 10.21
C GLU A 112 -4.57 7.34 10.68
N ALA A 113 -3.87 8.21 9.98
CA ALA A 113 -3.83 9.61 10.35
C ALA A 113 -5.15 10.34 10.03
N LEU A 114 -5.90 9.94 8.99
CA LEU A 114 -7.27 10.44 8.77
C LEU A 114 -8.22 10.01 9.89
N VAL A 115 -8.09 8.79 10.41
CA VAL A 115 -8.86 8.30 11.56
C VAL A 115 -8.48 9.08 12.82
N TYR A 116 -7.18 9.26 13.07
CA TYR A 116 -6.67 10.03 14.19
C TYR A 116 -7.14 11.49 14.15
N ASP A 117 -7.00 12.17 13.01
CA ASP A 117 -7.43 13.56 12.83
C ASP A 117 -8.96 13.70 13.04
N SER A 118 -9.74 12.69 12.63
CA SER A 118 -11.19 12.66 12.82
C SER A 118 -11.59 12.52 14.29
N LEU A 119 -10.88 11.68 15.05
CA LEU A 119 -11.11 11.48 16.49
C LEU A 119 -10.61 12.68 17.30
N LYS A 120 -9.49 13.28 16.90
CA LYS A 120 -8.98 14.53 17.48
C LYS A 120 -9.97 15.69 17.31
N ALA A 121 -10.60 15.81 16.14
CA ALA A 121 -11.64 16.82 15.92
C ALA A 121 -12.90 16.64 16.79
N ARG A 122 -13.10 15.45 17.37
CA ARG A 122 -14.19 15.11 18.30
C ARG A 122 -13.79 15.18 19.76
N GLY A 123 -12.51 15.42 20.07
CA GLY A 123 -11.99 15.31 21.44
C GLY A 123 -11.94 13.88 21.97
N GLU A 124 -12.10 12.87 21.11
CA GLU A 124 -12.20 11.45 21.46
C GLU A 124 -10.87 10.72 21.23
N GLN A 125 -9.74 11.39 21.49
CA GLN A 125 -8.39 10.89 21.18
C GLN A 125 -8.07 9.56 21.91
N ASP A 126 -8.54 9.41 23.15
CA ASP A 126 -8.39 8.19 23.96
C ASP A 126 -9.16 6.98 23.40
N THR A 127 -10.05 7.20 22.42
CA THR A 127 -10.79 6.12 21.74
C THR A 127 -10.00 5.53 20.57
N TYR A 128 -8.94 6.21 20.11
CA TYR A 128 -8.09 5.72 19.01
C TYR A 128 -7.49 4.35 19.33
N GLU A 129 -6.92 4.18 20.53
CA GLU A 129 -6.33 2.89 20.97
C GLU A 129 -7.36 1.76 21.01
N LYS A 130 -8.63 2.06 21.34
CA LYS A 130 -9.72 1.07 21.40
C LYS A 130 -10.20 0.63 20.02
N ILE A 131 -10.17 1.53 19.04
CA ILE A 131 -10.62 1.25 17.66
C ILE A 131 -9.50 0.56 16.87
N ASN A 132 -8.23 0.95 17.06
CA ASN A 132 -7.10 0.33 16.37
C ASN A 132 -6.86 -1.12 16.84
N ALA A 133 -7.21 -1.46 18.08
CA ALA A 133 -7.18 -2.84 18.58
C ALA A 133 -8.27 -3.76 17.99
N ALA A 134 -9.30 -3.18 17.36
CA ALA A 134 -10.39 -3.92 16.72
C ALA A 134 -10.14 -4.21 15.23
N GLY A 135 -8.94 -3.85 14.72
CA GLY A 135 -8.32 -4.23 13.45
C GLY A 135 -9.24 -4.60 12.28
N CYS A 136 -9.21 -3.79 11.22
CA CYS A 136 -9.51 -4.32 9.90
C CYS A 136 -8.30 -5.11 9.38
#